data_AF-A0A849TGG0-F1
#
_entry.id   AF-A0A849TGG0-F1
#
_cell.length_a   1.000
_cell.length_b   1.000
_cell.length_c   1.000
_cell.angle_alpha   90.00
_cell.angle_beta   90.00
_cell.angle_gamma   90.00
#
_symmetry.space_group_name_H-M   'P 1'
#
loop_
_entity.id
_entity.type
_entity.pdbx_description
1 polymer ?
#
loop_
_entity_poly.entity_id
_entity_poly.type
_entity_poly.pdbx_seq_one_letter_code
_entity_poly.pdbx_strand_id
1 'polypeptide(L)'
;MLVRHIQESGGKIYGNKRVHGRRELRDIFIGAAESAMRTETTLRDYHDALRAKGTSAKDAKVALARKNCFTDIKFIKKQRYIQRRLRGVFKRKENDYDYLSDRKNAKESRSLDFTWK
;
A
#
# COMPACT_ATOMS: atom_id res chain seq x y z
N MET A 1 -20.12 5.05 -5.57
CA MET A 1 -18.78 5.61 -5.28
C MET A 1 -18.06 5.76 -6.60
N LEU A 2 -17.95 7.00 -7.08
CA LEU A 2 -17.20 7.35 -8.30
C LEU A 2 -15.77 7.66 -7.85
N VAL A 3 -14.78 6.95 -8.39
CA VAL A 3 -13.37 7.24 -8.11
C VAL A 3 -12.89 8.20 -9.19
N ARG A 4 -12.35 9.35 -8.80
CA ARG A 4 -11.81 10.34 -9.73
C ARG A 4 -10.47 9.84 -10.27
N HIS A 5 -10.43 9.49 -11.55
CA HIS A 5 -9.17 9.28 -12.26
C HIS A 5 -8.84 10.53 -13.06
N ILE A 6 -7.75 11.18 -12.68
CA ILE A 6 -7.13 12.24 -13.48
C ILE A 6 -6.12 11.56 -14.39
N GLN A 7 -6.23 11.78 -15.69
CA GLN A 7 -5.20 11.37 -16.65
C GLN A 7 -4.19 12.51 -16.79
N GLU A 8 -3.00 12.32 -16.21
CA GLU A 8 -1.88 13.26 -16.30
C GLU A 8 -0.72 12.60 -17.05
N SER A 9 -0.17 13.33 -18.02
CA SER A 9 1.12 13.01 -18.67
C SER A 9 1.84 14.31 -18.99
N GLY A 10 3.15 14.37 -18.78
CA GLY A 10 3.96 15.56 -19.08
C GLY A 10 3.47 16.88 -18.44
N GLY A 11 2.81 16.82 -17.28
CA GLY A 11 2.26 17.99 -16.59
C GLY A 11 0.95 18.56 -17.17
N LYS A 12 0.37 17.93 -18.21
CA LYS A 12 -0.95 18.30 -18.74
C LYS A 12 -2.02 17.28 -18.34
N ILE A 13 -3.19 17.79 -17.94
CA ILE A 13 -4.38 16.99 -17.63
C ILE A 13 -5.21 16.84 -18.91
N TYR A 14 -5.32 15.61 -19.42
CA TYR A 14 -5.96 15.32 -20.71
C TYR A 14 -7.45 14.97 -20.60
N GLY A 15 -7.93 14.67 -19.40
CA GLY A 15 -9.32 14.30 -19.21
C GLY A 15 -9.66 13.83 -17.81
N ASN A 16 -10.94 13.93 -17.46
CA ASN A 16 -11.50 13.49 -16.19
C ASN A 16 -12.40 12.28 -16.44
N LYS A 17 -11.83 11.07 -16.33
CA LYS A 17 -12.62 9.83 -16.48
C LYS A 17 -13.18 9.45 -15.12
N ARG A 18 -14.50 9.54 -14.96
CA ARG A 18 -15.21 9.00 -13.79
C ARG A 18 -15.40 7.50 -13.99
N VAL A 19 -14.40 6.71 -13.60
CA VAL A 19 -14.51 5.25 -13.63
C VAL A 19 -15.36 4.81 -12.44
N HIS A 20 -16.36 3.98 -12.70
CA HIS A 20 -17.05 3.28 -11.63
C HIS A 20 -16.04 2.36 -10.95
N GLY A 21 -15.78 2.56 -9.66
CA GLY A 21 -15.00 1.60 -8.89
C GLY A 21 -15.63 0.21 -9.01
N ARG A 22 -14.81 -0.84 -8.98
CA ARG A 22 -15.28 -2.24 -9.06
C ARG A 22 -16.42 -2.45 -8.07
N ARG A 23 -17.59 -2.86 -8.58
CA ARG A 23 -18.81 -3.04 -7.76
C ARG A 23 -18.57 -4.08 -6.66
N GLU A 24 -17.86 -5.15 -6.98
CA GLU A 24 -17.44 -6.20 -6.04
C GLU A 24 -16.74 -5.63 -4.80
N LEU A 25 -15.84 -4.66 -4.95
CA LEU A 25 -15.15 -4.06 -3.80
C LEU A 25 -16.13 -3.34 -2.88
N ARG A 26 -17.14 -2.68 -3.44
CA ARG A 26 -18.18 -2.05 -2.62
C ARG A 26 -18.91 -3.11 -1.80
N ASP A 27 -19.31 -4.21 -2.43
CA ASP A 27 -20.12 -5.24 -1.80
C ASP A 27 -19.33 -5.95 -0.68
N ILE A 28 -18.03 -6.18 -0.89
CA ILE A 28 -17.11 -6.69 0.14
C ILE A 28 -17.05 -5.74 1.34
N PHE A 29 -16.85 -4.43 1.11
CA PHE A 29 -16.78 -3.47 2.21
C PHE A 29 -18.11 -3.25 2.94
N ILE A 30 -19.23 -3.39 2.23
CA ILE A 30 -20.57 -3.41 2.84
C ILE A 30 -20.70 -4.64 3.74
N GLY A 31 -20.35 -5.83 3.26
CA GLY A 31 -20.38 -7.07 4.06
C GLY A 31 -19.44 -7.00 5.27
N ALA A 32 -18.25 -6.45 5.11
CA ALA A 32 -17.31 -6.23 6.22
C ALA A 32 -17.87 -5.25 7.26
N ALA A 33 -18.58 -4.21 6.83
CA ALA A 33 -19.26 -3.29 7.75
C ALA A 33 -20.38 -4.00 8.52
N GLU A 34 -21.12 -4.92 7.90
CA GLU A 34 -22.14 -5.74 8.57
C GLU A 34 -21.55 -6.67 9.62
N SER A 35 -20.43 -7.34 9.31
CA SER A 35 -19.71 -8.15 10.29
C SER A 35 -19.17 -7.29 11.45
N ALA A 36 -18.64 -6.09 11.17
CA ALA A 36 -18.09 -5.20 12.18
C ALA A 36 -19.16 -4.62 13.13
N MET A 37 -20.41 -4.48 12.68
CA MET A 37 -21.52 -4.06 13.55
C MET A 37 -21.99 -5.17 14.49
N ARG A 38 -21.77 -6.45 14.14
CA ARG A 38 -22.15 -7.59 14.98
C ARG A 38 -21.21 -7.81 16.16
N THR A 39 -20.01 -7.23 16.11
CA THR A 39 -18.99 -7.38 17.14
C THR A 39 -18.86 -6.11 17.99
N GLU A 40 -18.38 -6.27 19.23
CA GLU A 40 -18.02 -5.14 20.10
C GLU A 40 -16.65 -4.62 19.70
N THR A 41 -16.63 -3.66 18.78
CA THR A 41 -15.41 -3.07 18.26
C THR A 41 -15.56 -1.55 18.17
N THR A 42 -14.44 -0.85 18.13
CA THR A 42 -14.39 0.62 17.91
C THR A 42 -15.04 1.06 16.58
N LEU A 43 -15.26 0.11 15.66
CA LEU A 43 -15.98 0.31 14.41
C LEU A 43 -17.50 0.37 14.64
N ARG A 44 -18.03 -0.44 15.57
CA ARG A 44 -19.43 -0.36 16.00
C ARG A 44 -19.72 0.97 16.71
N ASP A 45 -18.83 1.41 17.60
CA ASP A 45 -18.97 2.71 18.28
C ASP A 45 -19.06 3.86 17.28
N TYR A 46 -18.29 3.79 16.18
CA TYR A 46 -18.37 4.78 15.11
C TYR A 46 -19.73 4.76 14.39
N HIS A 47 -20.29 3.58 14.13
CA HIS A 47 -21.62 3.44 13.56
C HIS A 47 -22.69 4.00 14.51
N ASP A 48 -22.61 3.67 15.79
CA ASP A 48 -23.58 4.08 16.79
C ASP A 48 -23.51 5.60 17.05
N ALA A 49 -22.31 6.19 17.03
CA ALA A 49 -22.13 7.64 17.04
C ALA A 49 -22.77 8.32 15.81
N LEU A 50 -22.72 7.69 14.63
CA LEU A 50 -23.40 8.22 13.44
C LEU A 50 -24.92 8.10 13.55
N ARG A 51 -25.42 7.03 14.16
CA ARG A 51 -26.85 6.85 14.45
C ARG A 51 -27.34 7.88 15.46
N ALA A 52 -26.57 8.14 16.52
CA ALA A 52 -26.88 9.16 17.53
C ALA A 52 -26.95 10.57 16.93
N LYS A 53 -26.17 10.84 15.87
CA LYS A 53 -26.23 12.11 15.11
C LYS A 53 -27.44 12.24 14.18
N GLY A 54 -28.32 11.24 14.12
CA GLY A 54 -29.50 11.24 13.26
C GLY A 54 -29.26 10.73 11.84
N THR A 55 -28.09 10.13 11.56
CA THR A 55 -27.82 9.55 10.24
C THR A 55 -28.71 8.32 10.01
N SER A 56 -29.25 8.17 8.80
CA SER A 56 -30.03 6.98 8.43
C SER A 56 -29.17 5.72 8.62
N ALA A 57 -29.78 4.60 9.02
CA ALA A 57 -29.04 3.35 9.24
C ALA A 57 -28.32 2.89 7.96
N LYS A 58 -28.93 3.11 6.79
CA LYS A 58 -28.34 2.78 5.50
C LYS A 58 -27.09 3.64 5.22
N ASP A 59 -27.16 4.94 5.48
CA ASP A 59 -26.04 5.84 5.24
C ASP A 59 -24.93 5.67 6.28
N ALA A 60 -25.28 5.35 7.53
CA ALA A 60 -24.33 5.01 8.58
C ALA A 60 -23.52 3.74 8.23
N LYS A 61 -24.17 2.70 7.69
CA LYS A 61 -23.48 1.51 7.16
C LYS A 61 -22.51 1.87 6.03
N VAL A 62 -22.95 2.70 5.08
CA VAL A 62 -22.09 3.13 3.96
C VAL A 62 -20.91 3.95 4.45
N ALA A 63 -21.10 4.79 5.47
CA ALA A 63 -20.03 5.55 6.10
C ALA A 63 -19.03 4.64 6.85
N LEU A 64 -19.51 3.59 7.51
CA LEU A 64 -18.66 2.58 8.14
C LEU A 64 -17.82 1.82 7.09
N ALA A 65 -18.45 1.37 6.00
CA ALA A 65 -17.76 0.71 4.89
C ALA A 65 -16.67 1.60 4.28
N ARG A 66 -16.92 2.92 4.18
CA ARG A 66 -15.89 3.90 3.76
C ARG A 66 -14.73 3.95 4.73
N LYS A 67 -15.00 3.99 6.04
CA LYS A 67 -13.96 4.04 7.07
C LYS A 67 -13.05 2.80 6.99
N ASN A 68 -13.62 1.61 6.81
CA ASN A 68 -12.87 0.36 6.63
C ASN A 68 -11.99 0.39 5.37
N CYS A 69 -12.53 0.87 4.24
CA CYS A 69 -11.75 1.04 3.02
C CYS A 69 -10.56 1.98 3.22
N PHE A 70 -10.74 3.09 3.95
CA PHE A 70 -9.64 4.01 4.25
C PHE A 70 -8.57 3.41 5.15
N THR A 71 -8.94 2.62 6.17
CA THR A 71 -7.97 1.94 7.03
C THR A 71 -7.15 0.92 6.25
N ASP A 72 -7.80 0.15 5.37
CA ASP A 72 -7.12 -0.87 4.56
C ASP A 72 -6.16 -0.25 3.55
N ILE A 73 -6.56 0.85 2.90
CA ILE A 73 -5.67 1.57 1.99
C ILE A 73 -4.44 2.10 2.73
N LYS A 74 -4.61 2.63 3.95
CA LYS A 74 -3.48 3.09 4.78
C LYS A 74 -2.56 1.93 5.15
N PHE A 75 -3.12 0.80 5.53
CA PHE A 75 -2.37 -0.42 5.86
C PHE A 75 -1.55 -0.92 4.65
N ILE A 76 -2.19 -1.07 3.49
CA ILE A 76 -1.52 -1.53 2.25
C ILE A 76 -0.41 -0.57 1.82
N LYS A 77 -0.63 0.74 1.91
CA LYS A 77 0.41 1.74 1.58
C LYS A 77 1.61 1.62 2.52
N LYS A 78 1.38 1.45 3.82
CA LYS A 78 2.44 1.24 4.81
C LYS A 78 3.23 -0.05 4.51
N GLN A 79 2.53 -1.15 4.22
CA GLN A 79 3.16 -2.42 3.89
C GLN A 79 4.01 -2.34 2.61
N ARG A 80 3.49 -1.70 1.56
CA ARG A 80 4.24 -1.44 0.31
C ARG A 80 5.49 -0.59 0.56
N TYR A 81 5.40 0.43 1.39
CA TYR A 81 6.55 1.27 1.75
C TYR A 81 7.64 0.42 2.42
N ILE A 82 7.28 -0.38 3.41
CA ILE A 82 8.23 -1.26 4.13
C ILE A 82 8.88 -2.25 3.16
N GLN A 83 8.11 -2.92 2.30
CA GLN A 83 8.64 -3.85 1.31
C GLN A 83 9.60 -3.19 0.29
N ARG A 84 9.33 -1.94 -0.12
CA ARG A 84 10.26 -1.19 -1.00
C ARG A 84 11.55 -0.86 -0.27
N ARG A 85 11.47 -0.48 1.00
CA ARG A 85 12.65 -0.19 1.82
C ARG A 85 13.51 -1.43 2.05
N LEU A 86 12.90 -2.56 2.39
CA LEU A 86 13.61 -3.84 2.56
C LEU A 86 14.30 -4.29 1.26
N ARG A 87 13.63 -4.20 0.10
CA ARG A 87 14.25 -4.49 -1.20
C ARG A 87 15.45 -3.58 -1.50
N GLY A 88 15.36 -2.29 -1.17
CA GLY A 88 16.46 -1.36 -1.37
C GLY A 88 17.64 -1.57 -0.42
N VAL A 89 17.41 -2.16 0.76
CA VAL A 89 18.50 -2.58 1.66
C VAL A 89 19.14 -3.88 1.17
N PHE A 90 18.33 -4.84 0.70
CA PHE A 90 18.82 -6.10 0.15
C PHE A 90 19.71 -5.89 -1.07
N LYS A 91 19.26 -5.09 -2.05
CA LYS A 91 20.06 -4.73 -3.23
C LYS A 91 21.38 -4.02 -2.90
N ARG A 92 21.41 -3.22 -1.83
CA ARG A 92 22.64 -2.56 -1.39
C ARG A 92 23.64 -3.56 -0.82
N LYS A 93 23.18 -4.49 0.02
CA LYS A 93 24.04 -5.55 0.53
C LYS A 93 24.58 -6.44 -0.59
N GLU A 94 23.75 -6.80 -1.57
CA GLU A 94 24.15 -7.58 -2.73
C GLU A 94 25.29 -6.91 -3.52
N ASN A 95 25.13 -5.62 -3.83
CA ASN A 95 26.19 -4.83 -4.48
C ASN A 95 27.47 -4.71 -3.62
N ASP A 96 27.34 -4.60 -2.30
CA ASP A 96 28.49 -4.54 -1.39
C ASP A 96 29.27 -5.88 -1.38
N TYR A 97 28.57 -7.01 -1.47
CA TYR A 97 29.21 -8.33 -1.57
C TYR A 97 29.92 -8.51 -2.91
N ASP A 98 29.29 -8.14 -4.03
CA ASP A 98 29.88 -8.22 -5.37
C ASP A 98 31.17 -7.37 -5.45
N TYR A 99 31.15 -6.16 -4.88
CA TYR A 99 32.32 -5.29 -4.83
C TYR A 99 33.47 -5.88 -3.99
N LEU A 100 33.16 -6.55 -2.89
CA LEU A 100 34.16 -7.20 -2.05
C LEU A 100 34.76 -8.44 -2.70
N SER A 101 33.98 -9.22 -3.46
CA SER A 101 34.50 -10.33 -4.27
C SER A 101 35.43 -9.85 -5.38
N ASP A 102 35.05 -8.79 -6.11
CA ASP A 102 35.88 -8.24 -7.18
C ASP A 102 37.21 -7.71 -6.66
N ARG A 103 37.22 -7.05 -5.49
CA ARG A 103 38.45 -6.56 -4.86
C ARG A 103 39.36 -7.67 -4.37
N LYS A 104 38.82 -8.81 -3.89
CA LYS A 104 39.63 -9.97 -3.51
C LYS A 104 40.29 -10.59 -4.75
N ASN A 105 39.51 -10.83 -5.80
CA ASN A 105 40.00 -11.37 -7.07
C ASN A 105 41.08 -10.47 -7.72
N ALA A 106 40.92 -9.15 -7.61
CA ALA A 106 41.89 -8.16 -8.12
C ALA A 106 43.18 -8.07 -7.29
N LYS A 107 43.18 -8.51 -6.02
CA LYS A 107 44.39 -8.60 -5.19
C LYS A 107 45.14 -9.91 -5.41
N GLU A 108 44.42 -11.02 -5.59
CA GLU A 108 45.03 -12.32 -5.89
C GLU A 108 45.74 -12.32 -7.25
N SER A 109 45.09 -11.77 -8.29
CA SER A 109 45.73 -11.60 -9.62
C SER A 109 47.00 -10.75 -9.54
N ARG A 110 46.96 -9.63 -8.81
CA ARG A 110 48.13 -8.74 -8.61
C ARG A 110 49.25 -9.38 -7.78
N SER A 111 48.95 -10.36 -6.93
CA SER A 111 49.95 -11.12 -6.18
C SER A 111 50.62 -12.22 -7.02
N LEU A 112 49.88 -12.83 -7.95
CA LEU A 112 50.38 -13.84 -8.88
C LEU A 112 51.31 -13.24 -9.94
N ASP A 113 51.03 -12.01 -10.38
CA ASP A 113 51.89 -11.27 -11.33
C ASP A 113 53.24 -10.85 -10.72
N PHE A 114 53.34 -10.77 -9.38
CA PHE A 114 54.56 -10.33 -8.67
C PHE A 114 55.54 -11.48 -8.37
N THR A 115 55.12 -12.73 -8.50
CA THR A 115 55.93 -13.93 -8.21
C THR A 115 56.65 -14.53 -9.43
N TRP A 116 56.59 -13.89 -10.60
CA TRP A 116 57.22 -14.34 -11.86
C TRP A 116 58.32 -13.39 -12.39
N LYS A 117 59.15 -12.83 -11.51
CA LYS A 117 60.41 -12.17 -11.85
C LYS A 117 61.56 -12.79 -11.06
#